data_AF-A0A2U1AFN1-F1
#
_entry.id   AF-A0A2U1AFN1-F1
#
_cell.length_a   1.000
_cell.length_b   1.000
_cell.length_c   1.000
_cell.angle_alpha   90.00
_cell.angle_beta   90.00
_cell.angle_gamma   90.00
#
_symmetry.space_group_name_H-M   'P 1'
#
loop_
_entity.id
_entity.type
_entity.pdbx_description
1 polymer ?
#
loop_
_entity_poly.entity_id
_entity_poly.type
_entity_poly.pdbx_seq_one_letter_code
_entity_poly.pdbx_strand_id
1 'polypeptide(L)'
;MMAFRYHSIRPGKIWLDTEGNPIHAHMPRLFFEDGIYYWYGLDKSRTTGDMEFWHWGVRYYRSRDLYNWEDLGSLIPPDLTAPDAALSPENMLLYNLIHREWTTDETLEYERNGKNKLYGFCGDYDVTVETDSGTYRQTLTISRNEPDWQEVHLK
;
A
#
# COMPACT_ATOMS: atom_id res chain seq x y z
N MET A 1 20.10 31.18 7.67
CA MET A 1 18.67 31.00 8.02
C MET A 1 18.61 29.92 9.09
N MET A 2 17.90 30.11 10.21
CA MET A 2 17.82 29.05 11.24
C MET A 2 16.90 27.94 10.73
N ALA A 3 17.40 26.70 10.70
CA ALA A 3 16.62 25.53 10.33
C ALA A 3 15.46 25.33 11.31
N PHE A 4 14.26 25.07 10.80
CA PHE A 4 13.11 24.72 11.63
C PHE A 4 13.39 23.37 12.29
N ARG A 5 13.26 23.30 13.63
CA ARG A 5 13.51 22.07 14.39
C ARG A 5 12.31 21.74 15.26
N TYR A 6 11.81 20.52 15.11
CA TYR A 6 10.77 19.95 15.94
C TYR A 6 11.40 19.24 17.15
N HIS A 7 10.60 19.04 18.19
CA HIS A 7 10.92 18.21 19.37
C HIS A 7 9.80 17.20 19.67
N SER A 8 8.78 17.17 18.82
CA SER A 8 7.62 16.28 18.93
C SER A 8 6.90 16.22 17.59
N ILE A 9 6.19 15.11 17.37
CA ILE A 9 5.20 15.00 16.29
C ILE A 9 3.97 15.84 16.67
N ARG A 10 3.41 16.56 15.69
CA ARG A 10 2.25 17.44 15.89
C ARG A 10 1.12 17.03 14.94
N PRO A 11 0.32 16.01 15.29
CA PRO A 11 -0.76 15.53 14.44
C PRO A 11 -1.72 16.65 14.02
N GLY A 12 -2.15 16.62 12.75
CA GLY A 12 -3.05 17.63 12.17
C GLY A 12 -2.41 18.98 11.84
N LYS A 13 -1.10 19.16 12.06
CA LYS A 13 -0.35 20.33 11.60
C LYS A 13 0.42 20.01 10.32
N ILE A 14 0.64 21.02 9.49
CA ILE A 14 1.58 20.92 8.37
C ILE A 14 2.95 20.59 8.95
N TRP A 15 3.57 19.55 8.42
CA TRP A 15 4.89 19.11 8.82
C TRP A 15 5.90 19.58 7.77
N LEU A 16 6.82 20.44 8.20
CA LEU A 16 7.85 20.98 7.33
C LEU A 16 9.15 20.18 7.47
N ASP A 17 9.89 20.05 6.38
CA ASP A 17 11.26 19.54 6.36
C ASP A 17 12.26 20.53 6.99
N THR A 18 13.54 20.17 7.01
CA THR A 18 14.61 21.01 7.58
C THR A 18 14.85 22.31 6.80
N GLU A 19 14.38 22.42 5.57
CA GLU A 19 14.46 23.63 4.74
C GLU A 19 13.20 24.50 4.85
N GLY A 20 12.16 24.02 5.53
CA GLY A 20 10.90 24.72 5.73
C GLY A 20 9.85 24.44 4.66
N ASN A 21 10.06 23.44 3.78
CA ASN A 21 9.07 23.06 2.78
C ASN A 21 8.10 22.00 3.36
N PRO A 22 6.83 21.96 2.92
CA PRO A 22 5.91 20.88 3.30
C PRO A 22 6.43 19.51 2.90
N ILE A 23 6.38 18.55 3.82
CA ILE A 23 6.70 17.16 3.53
C ILE A 23 5.60 16.55 2.66
N HIS A 24 6.00 16.05 1.50
CA HIS A 24 5.18 15.31 0.55
C HIS A 24 5.64 13.85 0.49
N ALA A 25 5.11 13.01 1.38
CA ALA A 25 5.34 11.56 1.39
C ALA A 25 4.06 10.83 1.83
N HIS A 26 3.01 10.94 1.01
CA HIS A 26 1.71 10.33 1.29
C HIS A 26 1.76 8.82 1.11
N MET A 27 0.88 8.09 1.82
CA MET A 27 0.90 6.62 1.86
C MET A 27 2.30 6.09 2.21
N PRO A 28 2.77 6.46 3.41
CA PRO A 28 4.18 6.37 3.75
C PRO A 28 4.61 4.93 4.02
N ARG A 29 5.87 4.66 3.72
CA ARG A 29 6.61 3.53 4.24
C ARG A 29 7.85 4.06 4.97
N LEU A 30 8.23 3.35 6.02
CA LEU A 30 9.42 3.64 6.81
C LEU A 30 10.41 2.49 6.67
N PHE A 31 11.67 2.85 6.51
CA PHE A 31 12.81 1.95 6.52
C PHE A 31 13.84 2.48 7.50
N PHE A 32 14.57 1.60 8.20
CA PHE A 32 15.58 2.01 9.17
C PHE A 32 16.88 1.24 8.93
N GLU A 33 17.97 1.98 8.80
CA GLU A 33 19.30 1.44 8.57
C GLU A 33 20.35 2.37 9.18
N ASP A 34 21.34 1.80 9.88
CA ASP A 34 22.49 2.51 10.45
C ASP A 34 22.14 3.77 11.28
N GLY A 35 21.07 3.69 12.09
CA GLY A 35 20.65 4.81 12.93
C GLY A 35 19.90 5.91 12.19
N ILE A 36 19.48 5.65 10.95
CA ILE A 36 18.76 6.59 10.09
C ILE A 36 17.41 5.97 9.69
N TYR A 37 16.35 6.72 9.92
CA TYR A 37 15.02 6.44 9.41
C TYR A 37 14.87 7.08 8.03
N TYR A 38 14.32 6.34 7.08
CA TYR A 38 13.95 6.80 5.76
C TYR A 38 12.43 6.74 5.63
N TRP A 39 11.82 7.86 5.29
CA TRP A 39 10.40 7.97 5.00
C TRP A 39 10.23 8.21 3.52
N TYR A 40 9.63 7.25 2.81
CA TYR A 40 9.30 7.39 1.40
C TYR A 40 7.79 7.26 1.18
N GLY A 41 7.29 7.95 0.17
CA GLY A 41 5.86 7.96 -0.16
C GLY A 41 5.58 8.75 -1.43
N LEU A 42 4.31 8.79 -1.81
CA LEU A 42 3.86 9.50 -2.99
C LEU A 42 4.11 11.00 -2.85
N ASP A 43 4.78 11.56 -3.86
CA ASP A 43 4.99 12.98 -3.99
C ASP A 43 3.67 13.65 -4.38
N LYS A 44 3.14 14.50 -3.51
CA LYS A 44 1.92 15.30 -3.73
C LYS A 44 2.22 16.78 -3.99
N SER A 45 3.48 17.15 -4.19
CA SER A 45 3.91 18.56 -4.36
C SER A 45 3.32 19.24 -5.60
N ARG A 46 2.84 18.46 -6.58
CA ARG A 46 2.21 18.96 -7.80
C ARG A 46 0.73 18.63 -7.94
N THR A 47 0.08 18.23 -6.84
CA THR A 47 -1.35 17.88 -6.86
C THR A 47 -2.18 19.04 -6.31
N THR A 48 -3.24 19.40 -7.02
CA THR A 48 -4.15 20.52 -6.69
C THR A 48 -5.45 20.07 -6.02
N GLY A 49 -5.68 18.75 -5.92
CA GLY A 49 -6.87 18.15 -5.29
C GLY A 49 -8.07 17.99 -6.24
N ASP A 50 -7.95 18.42 -7.49
CA ASP A 50 -8.91 18.22 -8.59
C ASP A 50 -8.82 16.82 -9.24
N MET A 51 -7.89 15.98 -8.77
CA MET A 51 -7.61 14.64 -9.27
C MET A 51 -7.05 14.59 -10.71
N GLU A 52 -6.62 15.71 -11.30
CA GLU A 52 -5.96 15.73 -12.61
C GLU A 52 -4.58 15.05 -12.52
N PHE A 53 -3.80 15.41 -11.50
CA PHE A 53 -2.57 14.72 -11.13
C PHE A 53 -2.72 14.11 -9.75
N TRP A 54 -2.59 12.79 -9.68
CA TRP A 54 -2.72 12.02 -8.46
C TRP A 54 -1.40 11.95 -7.69
N HIS A 55 -0.25 11.93 -8.34
CA HIS A 55 1.06 11.99 -7.68
C HIS A 55 2.14 12.48 -8.65
N TRP A 56 3.34 12.73 -8.14
CA TRP A 56 4.52 13.06 -8.95
C TRP A 56 5.67 12.08 -8.71
N GLY A 57 5.34 10.78 -8.69
CA GLY A 57 6.27 9.71 -8.36
C GLY A 57 6.42 9.51 -6.84
N VAL A 58 7.59 9.04 -6.42
CA VAL A 58 7.94 8.77 -5.03
C VAL A 58 9.06 9.73 -4.59
N ARG A 59 8.85 10.40 -3.47
CA ARG A 59 9.84 11.24 -2.77
C ARG A 59 10.25 10.56 -1.48
N TYR A 60 11.45 10.85 -0.99
CA TYR A 60 11.97 10.26 0.24
C TYR A 60 12.74 11.26 1.08
N TYR A 61 12.72 11.01 2.39
CA TYR A 61 13.29 11.85 3.42
C TYR A 61 14.10 10.98 4.36
N ARG A 62 15.07 11.58 5.06
CA ARG A 62 15.76 10.91 6.17
C ARG A 62 15.69 11.67 7.48
N SER A 63 15.70 10.95 8.59
CA SER A 63 15.71 11.49 9.94
C SER A 63 16.47 10.58 10.90
N ARG A 64 17.01 11.14 11.97
CA ARG A 64 17.54 10.37 13.11
C ARG A 64 16.57 10.30 14.29
N ASP A 65 15.52 11.12 14.27
CA ASP A 65 14.66 11.35 15.43
C ASP A 65 13.16 11.22 15.14
N LEU A 66 12.79 10.87 13.90
CA LEU A 66 11.42 10.71 13.40
C LEU A 66 10.59 12.00 13.34
N TYR A 67 11.13 13.16 13.75
CA TYR A 67 10.41 14.44 13.68
C TYR A 67 11.08 15.50 12.79
N ASN A 68 12.40 15.47 12.64
CA ASN A 68 13.16 16.36 11.76
C ASN A 68 13.60 15.61 10.51
N TRP A 69 12.97 15.92 9.37
CA TRP A 69 13.19 15.22 8.11
C TRP A 69 13.96 16.09 7.13
N GLU A 70 15.07 15.57 6.62
CA GLU A 70 15.80 16.12 5.48
C GLU A 70 15.21 15.56 4.19
N ASP A 71 14.83 16.43 3.26
CA ASP A 71 14.36 16.03 1.94
C ASP A 71 15.54 15.54 1.08
N LEU A 72 15.40 14.33 0.54
CA LEU A 72 16.40 13.73 -0.36
C LEU A 72 15.94 13.75 -1.82
N GLY A 73 14.80 14.39 -2.11
CA GLY A 73 14.24 14.57 -3.43
C GLY A 73 13.52 13.33 -3.96
N SER A 74 13.42 13.24 -5.29
CA SER A 74 12.72 12.13 -5.93
C SER A 74 13.51 10.83 -5.81
N LEU A 75 12.88 9.80 -5.22
CA LEU A 75 13.38 8.43 -5.22
C LEU A 75 13.04 7.74 -6.54
N ILE A 76 11.79 7.88 -6.97
CA ILE A 76 11.30 7.38 -8.26
C ILE A 76 10.57 8.54 -8.95
N PRO A 77 11.04 9.02 -10.10
CA PRO A 77 10.37 10.09 -10.83
C PRO A 77 9.04 9.61 -11.42
N PRO A 78 8.12 10.53 -11.77
CA PRO A 78 6.92 10.15 -12.51
C PRO A 78 7.29 9.61 -13.89
N ASP A 79 6.47 8.69 -14.39
CA ASP A 79 6.55 8.23 -15.77
C ASP A 79 5.66 9.11 -16.65
N LEU A 80 6.25 9.90 -17.53
CA LEU A 80 5.53 10.84 -18.41
C LEU A 80 5.36 10.29 -19.83
N THR A 81 5.65 9.00 -20.04
CA THR A 81 5.64 8.39 -21.38
C THR A 81 4.23 8.05 -21.85
N ALA A 82 3.34 7.65 -20.93
CA ALA A 82 1.95 7.29 -21.22
C ALA A 82 1.04 7.50 -19.99
N PRO A 83 -0.22 7.91 -20.17
CA PRO A 83 -1.17 8.14 -19.06
C PRO A 83 -1.45 6.92 -18.17
N ASP A 84 -1.36 5.71 -18.72
CA ASP A 84 -1.65 4.45 -18.04
C ASP A 84 -0.40 3.79 -17.45
N ALA A 85 0.79 4.37 -17.66
CA ALA A 85 2.00 3.91 -16.99
C ALA A 85 1.80 3.88 -15.47
N ALA A 86 2.40 2.89 -14.80
CA ALA A 86 2.21 2.67 -13.36
C ALA A 86 2.51 3.91 -12.51
N LEU A 87 3.49 4.72 -12.93
CA LEU A 87 3.89 5.96 -12.26
C LEU A 87 3.52 7.22 -13.03
N SER A 88 2.57 7.13 -13.96
CA SER A 88 1.98 8.33 -14.56
C SER A 88 1.30 9.18 -13.49
N PRO A 89 1.49 10.52 -13.51
CA PRO A 89 0.74 11.42 -12.64
C PRO A 89 -0.77 11.25 -12.72
N GLU A 90 -1.33 10.89 -13.86
CA GLU A 90 -2.78 10.65 -14.03
C GLU A 90 -3.22 9.28 -13.50
N ASN A 91 -2.28 8.34 -13.35
CA ASN A 91 -2.60 7.00 -12.87
C ASN A 91 -2.80 7.04 -11.35
N MET A 92 -4.03 6.73 -10.92
CA MET A 92 -4.35 6.58 -9.52
C MET A 92 -3.88 5.20 -9.00
N LEU A 93 -2.61 4.86 -9.18
CA LEU A 93 -2.05 3.51 -8.94
C LEU A 93 -2.56 2.91 -7.62
N LEU A 94 -2.50 3.66 -6.51
CA LEU A 94 -2.98 3.14 -5.24
C LEU A 94 -4.50 3.07 -5.14
N TYR A 95 -5.25 4.01 -5.73
CA TYR A 95 -6.70 3.86 -5.80
C TYR A 95 -7.07 2.58 -6.54
N ASN A 96 -6.39 2.30 -7.66
CA ASN A 96 -6.57 1.07 -8.43
C ASN A 96 -6.15 -0.16 -7.60
N LEU A 97 -5.01 -0.11 -6.91
CA LEU A 97 -4.61 -1.19 -5.99
C LEU A 97 -5.68 -1.41 -4.92
N ILE A 98 -6.13 -0.39 -4.19
CA ILE A 98 -7.09 -0.51 -3.10
C ILE A 98 -8.49 -0.95 -3.59
N HIS A 99 -8.99 -0.37 -4.67
CA HIS A 99 -10.38 -0.53 -5.10
C HIS A 99 -10.58 -1.59 -6.19
N ARG A 100 -9.51 -2.01 -6.87
CA ARG A 100 -9.58 -2.97 -7.98
C ARG A 100 -8.70 -4.20 -7.80
N GLU A 101 -7.57 -4.10 -7.07
CA GLU A 101 -6.68 -5.24 -6.84
C GLU A 101 -6.71 -5.77 -5.39
N TRP A 102 -7.15 -4.97 -4.42
CA TRP A 102 -7.15 -5.25 -2.97
C TRP A 102 -8.57 -5.22 -2.39
N THR A 103 -9.61 -5.54 -3.18
CA THR A 103 -10.91 -5.87 -2.59
C THR A 103 -10.78 -7.20 -1.87
N THR A 104 -10.75 -7.16 -0.53
CA THR A 104 -10.62 -8.35 0.35
C THR A 104 -11.98 -8.95 0.68
N ASP A 105 -12.82 -9.18 -0.32
CA ASP A 105 -14.07 -9.91 -0.11
C ASP A 105 -13.76 -11.40 -0.13
N GLU A 106 -13.43 -11.95 1.04
CA GLU A 106 -13.35 -13.39 1.20
C GLU A 106 -14.77 -13.96 1.24
N THR A 107 -15.11 -14.76 0.23
CA THR A 107 -16.45 -15.34 0.12
C THR A 107 -16.33 -16.86 0.05
N LEU A 108 -17.16 -17.56 0.83
CA LEU A 108 -17.31 -19.01 0.73
C LEU A 108 -18.63 -19.31 0.01
N GLU A 109 -18.55 -19.84 -1.20
CA GLU A 109 -19.70 -20.47 -1.85
C GLU A 109 -19.85 -21.89 -1.32
N TYR A 110 -20.98 -22.15 -0.65
CA TYR A 110 -21.32 -23.45 -0.10
C TYR A 110 -22.43 -24.12 -0.91
N GLU A 111 -22.20 -25.36 -1.31
CA GLU A 111 -23.20 -26.24 -1.89
C GLU A 111 -23.25 -27.56 -1.10
N ARG A 112 -24.43 -27.89 -0.57
CA ARG A 112 -24.63 -29.15 0.16
C ARG A 112 -24.41 -30.33 -0.79
N ASN A 113 -23.41 -31.17 -0.47
CA ASN A 113 -22.95 -32.30 -1.31
C ASN A 113 -22.31 -31.87 -2.64
N GLY A 114 -21.96 -30.59 -2.79
CA GLY A 114 -21.33 -30.04 -3.99
C GLY A 114 -19.87 -29.61 -3.75
N LYS A 115 -19.34 -28.84 -4.70
CA LYS A 115 -18.00 -28.26 -4.61
C LYS A 115 -18.08 -26.90 -3.94
N ASN A 116 -17.42 -26.78 -2.80
CA ASN A 116 -17.35 -25.51 -2.08
C ASN A 116 -16.14 -24.72 -2.59
N LYS A 117 -16.30 -23.41 -2.76
CA LYS A 117 -15.25 -22.53 -3.30
C LYS A 117 -14.96 -21.41 -2.33
N LEU A 118 -13.67 -21.21 -2.06
CA LEU A 118 -13.18 -20.03 -1.37
C LEU A 118 -12.71 -19.02 -2.42
N TYR A 119 -13.32 -17.85 -2.42
CA TYR A 119 -12.87 -16.65 -3.14
C TYR A 119 -12.10 -15.78 -2.15
N GLY A 120 -11.02 -15.13 -2.59
CA GLY A 120 -10.19 -14.32 -1.71
C GLY A 120 -9.05 -13.60 -2.42
N PHE A 121 -8.21 -12.93 -1.65
CA PHE A 121 -7.00 -12.27 -2.16
C PHE A 121 -6.00 -13.28 -2.71
N CYS A 122 -5.16 -12.88 -3.67
CA CYS A 122 -4.13 -13.78 -4.17
C CYS A 122 -3.08 -14.12 -3.09
N GLY A 123 -2.83 -15.39 -2.87
CA GLY A 123 -1.93 -15.85 -1.82
C GLY A 123 -2.25 -17.24 -1.30
N ASP A 124 -1.51 -17.63 -0.27
CA ASP A 124 -1.66 -18.91 0.40
C ASP A 124 -2.50 -18.76 1.68
N TYR A 125 -3.48 -19.65 1.83
CA TYR A 125 -4.45 -19.68 2.93
C TYR A 125 -4.33 -20.98 3.69
N ASP A 126 -4.01 -20.91 4.97
CA ASP A 126 -4.15 -22.04 5.87
C ASP A 126 -5.60 -22.14 6.34
N VAL A 127 -6.35 -23.06 5.73
CA VAL A 127 -7.79 -23.23 5.97
C VAL A 127 -8.01 -24.39 6.93
N THR A 128 -8.75 -24.12 8.01
CA THR A 128 -9.30 -25.14 8.91
C THR A 128 -10.80 -25.23 8.71
N VAL A 129 -11.30 -26.44 8.39
CA VAL A 129 -12.73 -26.73 8.29
C VAL A 129 -13.13 -27.64 9.44
N GLU A 130 -14.07 -27.17 10.25
CA GLU A 130 -14.64 -27.93 11.36
C GLU A 130 -16.04 -28.44 10.99
N THR A 131 -16.26 -29.74 11.16
CA THR A 131 -17.55 -30.38 10.92
C THR A 131 -17.90 -31.27 12.11
N ASP A 132 -19.15 -31.74 12.15
CA ASP A 132 -19.57 -32.75 13.13
C ASP A 132 -18.79 -34.09 13.00
N SER A 133 -18.15 -34.33 11.85
CA SER A 133 -17.36 -35.54 11.57
C SER A 133 -15.87 -35.39 11.87
N GLY A 134 -15.39 -34.18 12.19
CA GLY A 134 -13.99 -33.92 12.52
C GLY A 134 -13.47 -32.57 12.04
N THR A 135 -12.15 -32.39 12.16
CA THR A 135 -11.45 -31.17 11.74
C THR A 135 -10.48 -31.48 10.60
N TYR A 136 -10.56 -30.70 9.54
CA TYR A 136 -9.77 -30.85 8.31
C TYR A 136 -8.92 -29.62 8.10
N ARG A 137 -7.66 -29.80 7.72
CA ARG A 137 -6.72 -28.70 7.44
C ARG A 137 -6.16 -28.83 6.04
N GLN A 138 -6.09 -27.73 5.32
CA GLN A 138 -5.50 -27.67 3.99
C GLN A 138 -4.96 -26.27 3.70
N THR A 139 -3.97 -26.20 2.81
CA THR A 139 -3.50 -24.94 2.25
C THR A 139 -4.17 -24.74 0.89
N LEU A 140 -4.80 -23.58 0.69
CA LEU A 140 -5.37 -23.17 -0.60
C LEU A 140 -4.54 -22.01 -1.17
N THR A 141 -4.20 -22.06 -2.45
CA THR A 141 -3.47 -20.98 -3.13
C THR A 141 -4.36 -20.28 -4.14
N ILE A 142 -4.79 -19.06 -3.85
CA ILE A 142 -5.57 -18.25 -4.79
C ILE A 142 -4.60 -17.48 -5.70
N SER A 143 -4.81 -17.58 -7.00
CA SER A 143 -3.97 -16.94 -8.02
C SER A 143 -4.26 -15.44 -8.12
N ARG A 144 -3.25 -14.66 -8.56
CA ARG A 144 -3.44 -13.25 -8.91
C ARG A 144 -4.26 -13.05 -10.19
N ASN A 145 -4.29 -14.08 -11.04
CA ASN A 145 -5.08 -14.14 -12.27
C ASN A 145 -6.25 -15.11 -12.10
N GLU A 146 -7.29 -14.98 -12.93
CA GLU A 146 -8.44 -15.90 -12.92
C GLU A 146 -8.01 -17.39 -13.03
N PRO A 147 -8.66 -18.30 -12.26
CA PRO A 147 -9.72 -18.03 -11.29
C PRO A 147 -9.20 -17.42 -9.99
N ASP A 148 -9.97 -16.48 -9.43
CA ASP A 148 -9.77 -15.82 -8.12
C ASP A 148 -10.32 -16.66 -6.95
N TRP A 149 -10.43 -17.97 -7.14
CA TRP A 149 -10.97 -18.92 -6.17
C TRP A 149 -10.25 -20.26 -6.17
N GLN A 150 -10.39 -21.00 -5.06
CA GLN A 150 -9.94 -22.38 -4.90
C GLN A 150 -11.03 -23.30 -4.36
N GLU A 151 -11.00 -24.56 -4.76
CA GLU A 151 -11.92 -25.58 -4.25
C GLU A 151 -11.49 -26.03 -2.85
N VAL A 152 -12.44 -26.08 -1.91
CA VAL A 152 -12.20 -26.57 -0.54
C VAL A 152 -12.40 -28.07 -0.53
N HIS A 153 -11.33 -28.84 -0.34
CA HIS A 153 -11.39 -30.30 -0.30
C HIS A 153 -11.52 -30.82 1.13
N LEU A 154 -12.56 -31.59 1.41
CA LEU A 154 -12.71 -32.35 2.65
C LEU A 154 -12.17 -33.76 2.39
N LYS A 155 -10.94 -34.04 2.82
CA LYS A 155 -10.30 -35.35 2.70
C LYS A 155 -10.30 -36.09 4.03
#